data_AF-A0AAW1CS47-F1
#
_entry.id   AF-A0AAW1CS47-F1
#
_cell.length_a   1.000
_cell.length_b   1.000
_cell.length_c   1.000
_cell.angle_alpha   90.00
_cell.angle_beta   90.00
_cell.angle_gamma   90.00
#
_symmetry.space_group_name_H-M   'P 1'
#
loop_
_entity.id
_entity.type
_entity.pdbx_description
1 polymer ?
#
loop_
_entity_poly.entity_id
_entity_poly.type
_entity_poly.pdbx_seq_one_letter_code
_entity_poly.pdbx_strand_id
1 'polypeptide(L)'
;MWPLILRLGFIALAGLGLGFVLLSQHETLYREIPYERNRREPNSTAYSRRRKSRNGQKDEECQRQDLEDQLNSGTGECVICTENLHYRDKVWSCANCWNIFHLRCISQWAHVDGLKSSLWNCPICRKSVGIHPSSLTYKCMCGRVTAPKPLAGVTPHCCGQPCLRECGNKCHPGPCSRKHY
;
A
#
# COMPACT_ATOMS: atom_id res chain seq x y z
N MET A 1 -18.51 -46.03 -68.36
CA MET A 1 -19.59 -46.99 -68.02
C MET A 1 -19.73 -46.99 -66.50
N TRP A 2 -20.94 -46.75 -66.00
CA TRP A 2 -21.30 -46.68 -64.57
C TRP A 2 -21.36 -48.09 -63.91
N PRO A 3 -21.46 -48.28 -62.56
CA PRO A 3 -22.40 -47.66 -61.58
C PRO A 3 -21.67 -47.01 -60.36
N LEU A 4 -22.12 -46.02 -59.56
CA LEU A 4 -23.41 -45.63 -58.96
C LEU A 4 -24.02 -46.70 -58.06
N ILE A 5 -23.51 -46.81 -56.83
CA ILE A 5 -24.19 -47.00 -55.54
C ILE A 5 -23.07 -46.95 -54.49
N LEU A 6 -23.31 -46.33 -53.32
CA LEU A 6 -22.37 -45.99 -52.23
C LEU A 6 -21.96 -44.50 -52.13
N ARG A 7 -22.73 -43.61 -52.74
CA ARG A 7 -23.00 -42.30 -52.15
C ARG A 7 -24.34 -42.38 -51.40
N LEU A 8 -24.32 -42.01 -50.11
CA LEU A 8 -25.46 -41.57 -49.27
C LEU A 8 -26.25 -42.63 -48.48
N GLY A 9 -25.79 -42.91 -47.26
CA GLY A 9 -26.56 -43.59 -46.21
C GLY A 9 -25.57 -44.38 -45.35
N PHE A 10 -24.95 -43.83 -44.31
CA PHE A 10 -25.52 -43.12 -43.18
C PHE A 10 -24.66 -41.86 -42.95
N ILE A 11 -25.20 -40.66 -43.19
CA ILE A 11 -25.61 -39.77 -42.10
C ILE A 11 -24.81 -40.06 -40.83
N ALA A 12 -23.90 -39.12 -40.53
CA ALA A 12 -23.65 -38.59 -39.21
C ALA A 12 -24.18 -39.42 -38.05
N LEU A 13 -23.31 -39.84 -37.12
CA LEU A 13 -23.58 -39.99 -35.66
C LEU A 13 -22.56 -40.93 -34.98
N ALA A 14 -21.26 -40.65 -35.04
CA ALA A 14 -20.31 -41.30 -34.11
C ALA A 14 -19.00 -40.54 -33.86
N GLY A 15 -18.58 -39.64 -34.77
CA GLY A 15 -17.29 -38.93 -34.63
C GLY A 15 -17.35 -37.54 -34.01
N LEU A 16 -18.54 -36.98 -33.80
CA LEU A 16 -18.75 -35.63 -33.24
C LEU A 16 -19.53 -35.66 -31.91
N GLY A 17 -19.81 -36.84 -31.36
CA GLY A 17 -20.54 -36.98 -30.08
C GLY A 17 -19.65 -36.78 -28.86
N LEU A 18 -18.41 -37.29 -28.88
CA LEU A 18 -17.54 -37.26 -27.70
C LEU A 18 -16.69 -35.97 -27.61
N GLY A 19 -16.43 -35.30 -28.74
CA GLY A 19 -15.72 -34.02 -28.75
C GLY A 19 -16.59 -32.82 -28.37
N PHE A 20 -17.89 -32.85 -28.69
CA PHE A 20 -18.82 -31.76 -28.37
C PHE A 20 -19.31 -31.82 -26.91
N VAL A 21 -19.32 -33.01 -26.30
CA VAL A 21 -19.71 -33.20 -24.89
C VAL A 21 -18.62 -32.73 -23.91
N LEU A 22 -17.34 -32.71 -24.31
CA LEU A 22 -16.26 -32.20 -23.46
C LEU A 22 -16.09 -30.67 -23.53
N LEU A 23 -16.50 -30.02 -24.62
CA LEU A 23 -16.50 -28.55 -24.72
C LEU A 23 -17.72 -27.90 -24.06
N SER A 24 -18.84 -28.61 -23.95
CA SER A 24 -20.03 -28.13 -23.25
C SER A 24 -20.00 -28.36 -21.73
N GLN A 25 -19.19 -29.31 -21.23
CA GLN A 25 -19.00 -29.53 -19.79
C GLN A 25 -17.85 -28.69 -19.18
N HIS A 26 -16.89 -28.22 -19.98
CA HIS A 26 -15.84 -27.34 -19.48
C HIS A 26 -16.36 -25.92 -19.18
N GLU A 27 -17.41 -25.46 -19.87
CA GLU A 27 -18.08 -24.20 -19.53
C GLU A 27 -18.94 -24.30 -18.25
N THR A 28 -19.48 -25.48 -17.91
CA THR A 28 -20.32 -25.63 -16.72
C THR A 28 -19.51 -25.84 -15.44
N LEU A 29 -18.32 -26.45 -15.51
CA LEU A 29 -17.45 -26.60 -14.32
C LEU A 29 -16.66 -25.34 -13.95
N TYR A 30 -16.40 -24.43 -14.90
CA TYR A 30 -15.65 -23.21 -14.62
C TYR A 30 -16.50 -22.00 -14.19
N ARG A 31 -17.83 -22.11 -14.24
CA ARG A 31 -18.74 -20.96 -14.09
C ARG A 31 -19.37 -20.80 -12.70
N GLU A 32 -19.19 -21.75 -11.78
CA GLU A 32 -19.88 -21.77 -10.47
C GLU A 32 -18.91 -21.97 -9.28
N ILE A 33 -17.71 -21.37 -9.31
CA ILE A 33 -16.97 -21.11 -8.06
C ILE A 33 -17.18 -19.64 -7.72
N PRO A 34 -18.15 -19.29 -6.86
CA PRO A 34 -18.19 -17.98 -6.27
C PRO A 34 -16.94 -17.88 -5.38
N TYR A 35 -15.96 -17.12 -5.86
CA TYR A 35 -15.01 -16.50 -4.95
C TYR A 35 -15.82 -15.58 -4.03
N GLU A 36 -16.28 -16.13 -2.91
CA GLU A 36 -16.61 -15.30 -1.77
C GLU A 36 -15.31 -14.67 -1.29
N ARG A 37 -15.05 -13.45 -1.76
CA ARG A 37 -14.26 -12.52 -0.98
C ARG A 37 -14.99 -12.41 0.33
N ASN A 38 -14.45 -13.01 1.39
CA ASN A 38 -14.70 -12.52 2.73
C ASN A 38 -14.19 -11.07 2.74
N ARG A 39 -15.07 -10.16 2.33
CA ARG A 39 -14.96 -8.73 2.54
C ARG A 39 -15.06 -8.63 4.05
N ARG A 40 -13.93 -8.80 4.74
CA ARG A 40 -13.73 -8.14 6.02
C ARG A 40 -14.07 -6.69 5.72
N GLU A 41 -15.17 -6.23 6.28
CA GLU A 41 -15.44 -4.80 6.27
C GLU A 41 -14.16 -4.12 6.74
N PRO A 42 -13.57 -3.20 5.95
CA PRO A 42 -12.53 -2.37 6.50
C PRO A 42 -13.21 -1.66 7.66
N ASN A 43 -12.77 -1.98 8.89
CA ASN A 43 -13.24 -1.32 10.09
C ASN A 43 -13.19 0.17 9.79
N SER A 44 -14.35 0.81 9.80
CA SER A 44 -14.62 2.12 9.21
C SER A 44 -14.02 3.26 10.02
N THR A 45 -12.93 2.99 10.74
CA THR A 45 -12.24 3.89 11.65
C THR A 45 -10.92 4.45 11.11
N ALA A 46 -10.41 4.04 9.94
CA ALA A 46 -9.01 4.37 9.59
C ALA A 46 -8.73 5.27 8.37
N TYR A 47 -9.71 5.72 7.59
CA TYR A 47 -9.44 6.79 6.60
C TYR A 47 -10.66 7.65 6.31
N SER A 48 -10.90 8.58 7.23
CA SER A 48 -11.93 9.61 7.15
C SER A 48 -11.79 10.39 5.83
N ARG A 49 -12.71 10.17 4.89
CA ARG A 49 -13.06 11.15 3.86
C ARG A 49 -13.51 12.43 4.56
N ARG A 50 -12.64 13.43 4.71
CA ARG A 50 -13.01 14.71 5.33
C ARG A 50 -13.14 15.82 4.30
N ARG A 51 -14.39 16.27 4.14
CA ARG A 51 -14.80 17.53 3.51
C ARG A 51 -13.97 18.68 4.10
N LYS A 52 -13.44 19.52 3.22
CA LYS A 52 -12.61 20.69 3.53
C LYS A 52 -13.39 21.67 4.42
N SER A 53 -13.03 21.74 5.71
CA SER A 53 -13.52 22.72 6.68
C SER A 53 -12.34 23.56 7.21
N ARG A 54 -12.62 24.78 7.66
CA ARG A 54 -11.71 25.91 7.95
C ARG A 54 -10.70 25.70 9.11
N ASN A 55 -10.26 24.48 9.44
CA ASN A 55 -9.43 24.25 10.64
C ASN A 55 -8.21 23.30 10.45
N GLY A 56 -7.45 23.50 9.37
CA GLY A 56 -6.33 22.61 9.00
C GLY A 56 -5.20 22.50 10.04
N GLN A 57 -5.02 23.47 10.94
CA GLN A 57 -3.99 23.40 11.99
C GLN A 57 -4.34 22.43 13.12
N LYS A 58 -5.63 22.37 13.49
CA LYS A 58 -6.12 21.36 14.44
C LYS A 58 -5.99 19.95 13.85
N ASP A 59 -6.20 19.84 12.53
CA ASP A 59 -6.05 18.57 11.82
C ASP A 59 -4.57 18.10 11.76
N GLU A 60 -3.60 19.02 11.57
CA GLU A 60 -2.16 18.69 11.57
C GLU A 60 -1.68 18.19 12.95
N GLU A 61 -2.05 18.89 14.02
CA GLU A 61 -1.68 18.51 15.39
C GLU A 61 -2.33 17.17 15.80
N CYS A 62 -3.59 16.97 15.44
CA CYS A 62 -4.28 15.69 15.62
C CYS A 62 -3.52 14.55 14.93
N GLN A 63 -3.12 14.75 13.66
CA GLN A 63 -2.39 13.73 12.92
C GLN A 63 -1.03 13.40 13.55
N ARG A 64 -0.32 14.41 14.08
CA ARG A 64 0.96 14.21 14.77
C ARG A 64 0.76 13.34 16.02
N GLN A 65 -0.22 13.67 16.85
CA GLN A 65 -0.52 12.93 18.08
C GLN A 65 -0.90 11.47 17.76
N ASP A 66 -1.78 11.26 16.77
CA ASP A 66 -2.20 9.92 16.37
C ASP A 66 -1.01 9.04 15.93
N LEU A 67 -0.06 9.62 15.18
CA LEU A 67 1.15 8.91 14.76
C LEU A 67 2.10 8.63 15.93
N GLU A 68 2.23 9.55 16.89
CA GLU A 68 3.01 9.32 18.10
C GLU A 68 2.44 8.16 18.91
N ASP A 69 1.12 8.15 19.13
CA ASP A 69 0.43 7.11 19.90
C ASP A 69 0.55 5.75 19.20
N GLN A 70 0.36 5.70 17.88
CA GLN A 70 0.50 4.48 17.09
C GLN A 70 1.91 3.88 17.16
N LEU A 71 2.95 4.71 17.06
CA LEU A 71 4.33 4.24 17.14
C LEU A 71 4.70 3.82 18.57
N ASN A 72 4.30 4.60 19.58
CA ASN A 72 4.59 4.31 20.97
C ASN A 72 3.89 3.04 21.47
N SER A 73 2.66 2.80 21.03
CA SER A 73 1.90 1.58 21.35
C SER A 73 2.26 0.38 20.47
N GLY A 74 3.06 0.57 19.41
CA GLY A 74 3.36 -0.48 18.43
C GLY A 74 2.16 -0.87 17.55
N THR A 75 1.09 -0.06 17.55
CA THR A 75 -0.13 -0.32 16.77
C THR A 75 -0.10 0.25 15.36
N GLY A 76 0.90 1.09 15.04
CA GLY A 76 1.11 1.60 13.69
C GLY A 76 1.35 0.47 12.70
N GLU A 77 0.68 0.49 11.55
CA GLU A 77 0.68 -0.60 10.57
C GLU A 77 1.24 -0.14 9.23
N CYS A 78 2.09 -0.96 8.60
CA CYS A 78 2.47 -0.74 7.22
C CYS A 78 1.37 -1.23 6.28
N VAL A 79 0.64 -0.31 5.65
CA VAL A 79 -0.47 -0.61 4.72
C VAL A 79 -0.09 -1.42 3.48
N ILE A 80 1.20 -1.67 3.21
CA ILE A 80 1.67 -2.50 2.09
C ILE A 80 1.66 -3.97 2.49
N CYS A 81 2.20 -4.32 3.67
CA CYS A 81 2.32 -5.71 4.13
C CYS A 81 1.37 -6.06 5.27
N THR A 82 0.61 -5.09 5.78
CA THR A 82 -0.35 -5.24 6.89
C THR A 82 0.27 -5.73 8.20
N GLU A 83 1.57 -5.46 8.41
CA GLU A 83 2.29 -5.79 9.64
C GLU A 83 2.56 -4.54 10.47
N ASN A 84 2.68 -4.70 11.80
CA ASN A 84 3.00 -3.61 12.72
C ASN A 84 4.43 -3.09 12.54
N LEU A 85 4.57 -1.77 12.63
CA LEU A 85 5.82 -1.02 12.63
C LEU A 85 6.44 -1.08 14.04
N HIS A 86 7.48 -1.90 14.20
CA HIS A 86 8.22 -2.03 15.44
C HIS A 86 9.36 -1.03 15.52
N TYR A 87 9.77 -0.69 16.75
CA TYR A 87 10.90 0.22 17.01
C TYR A 87 12.25 -0.23 16.40
N ARG A 88 12.40 -1.52 16.10
CA ARG A 88 13.60 -2.10 15.45
C ARG A 88 13.54 -2.01 13.92
N ASP A 89 12.36 -1.74 13.36
CA ASP A 89 12.18 -1.71 11.92
C ASP A 89 12.86 -0.49 11.31
N LYS A 90 13.37 -0.70 10.10
CA LYS A 90 13.75 0.40 9.21
C LYS A 90 12.47 0.89 8.54
N VAL A 91 12.19 2.18 8.66
CA VAL A 91 10.97 2.78 8.13
C VAL A 91 11.26 3.93 7.18
N TRP A 92 10.24 4.33 6.44
CA TRP A 92 10.22 5.54 5.63
C TRP A 92 8.87 6.22 5.80
N SER A 93 8.85 7.54 5.86
CA SER A 93 7.62 8.33 5.94
C SER A 93 7.47 9.21 4.70
N CYS A 94 6.24 9.29 4.19
CA CYS A 94 5.92 10.18 3.08
C CYS A 94 5.97 11.65 3.55
N ALA A 95 6.80 12.47 2.92
CA ALA A 95 6.91 13.90 3.23
C ALA A 95 5.61 14.71 2.99
N ASN A 96 4.64 14.14 2.28
CA ASN A 96 3.39 14.82 2.00
C ASN A 96 2.21 14.42 2.91
N CYS A 97 2.05 13.12 3.19
CA CYS A 97 0.92 12.61 3.95
C CYS A 97 1.30 11.94 5.26
N TRP A 98 2.61 11.89 5.56
CA TRP A 98 3.20 11.39 6.81
C TRP A 98 2.98 9.91 7.15
N ASN A 99 2.25 9.17 6.31
CA ASN A 99 2.12 7.72 6.43
C ASN A 99 3.51 7.06 6.45
N ILE A 100 3.66 6.07 7.32
CA ILE A 100 4.90 5.37 7.60
C ILE A 100 4.82 3.96 7.04
N PHE A 101 5.90 3.50 6.42
CA PHE A 101 6.00 2.19 5.79
C PHE A 101 7.30 1.53 6.23
N HIS A 102 7.34 0.19 6.24
CA HIS A 102 8.63 -0.49 6.26
C HIS A 102 9.45 -0.07 5.05
N LEU A 103 10.75 0.19 5.27
CA LEU A 103 11.66 0.61 4.21
C LEU A 103 11.71 -0.42 3.08
N ARG A 104 11.68 -1.71 3.41
CA ARG A 104 11.64 -2.82 2.43
C ARG A 104 10.41 -2.73 1.52
N CYS A 105 9.23 -2.48 2.11
CA CYS A 105 7.96 -2.48 1.41
C CYS A 105 7.86 -1.29 0.46
N ILE A 106 8.21 -0.09 0.94
CA ILE A 106 8.16 1.10 0.10
C ILE A 106 9.24 1.07 -0.99
N SER A 107 10.41 0.47 -0.73
CA SER A 107 11.45 0.34 -1.74
C SER A 107 10.99 -0.58 -2.87
N GLN A 108 10.41 -1.74 -2.56
CA GLN A 108 9.87 -2.64 -3.58
C GLN A 108 8.73 -1.98 -4.38
N TRP A 109 7.83 -1.27 -3.69
CA TRP A 109 6.77 -0.48 -4.33
C TRP A 109 7.34 0.55 -5.31
N ALA A 110 8.32 1.34 -4.86
CA ALA A 110 8.97 2.37 -5.64
C ALA A 110 9.67 1.81 -6.88
N HIS A 111 10.32 0.64 -6.77
CA HIS A 111 10.92 -0.03 -7.92
C HIS A 111 9.85 -0.41 -8.94
N VAL A 112 8.75 -1.05 -8.54
CA VAL A 112 7.69 -1.48 -9.48
C VAL A 112 6.96 -0.30 -10.13
N ASP A 113 6.61 0.72 -9.35
CA ASP A 113 5.89 1.89 -9.86
C ASP A 113 6.78 2.77 -10.75
N GLY A 114 8.05 2.93 -10.37
CA GLY A 114 9.06 3.69 -11.12
C GLY A 114 9.55 3.03 -12.41
N LEU A 115 9.16 1.80 -12.71
CA LEU A 115 9.40 1.23 -14.05
C LEU A 115 8.60 1.95 -15.14
N LYS A 116 7.50 2.61 -14.76
CA LYS A 116 6.60 3.30 -15.71
C LYS A 116 7.04 4.73 -15.99
N SER A 117 7.79 5.35 -15.08
CA SER A 117 8.28 6.71 -15.21
C SER A 117 9.47 6.94 -14.27
N SER A 118 10.33 7.91 -14.53
CA SER A 118 11.47 8.24 -13.64
C SER A 118 11.06 8.66 -12.21
N LEU A 119 9.76 8.82 -11.94
CA LEU A 119 9.17 9.10 -10.65
C LEU A 119 8.29 7.92 -10.21
N TRP A 120 8.08 7.75 -8.92
CA TRP A 120 7.11 6.81 -8.37
C TRP A 120 6.18 7.51 -7.39
N ASN A 121 5.02 6.94 -7.11
CA ASN A 121 3.98 7.60 -6.33
C ASN A 121 3.79 6.95 -4.96
N CYS A 122 3.52 7.77 -3.94
CA CYS A 122 3.16 7.29 -2.62
C CYS A 122 1.91 6.37 -2.69
N PRO A 123 1.90 5.18 -2.06
CA PRO A 123 0.76 4.25 -2.09
C PRO A 123 -0.55 4.87 -1.56
N ILE A 124 -0.45 5.79 -0.59
CA ILE A 124 -1.60 6.41 0.08
C ILE A 124 -2.03 7.69 -0.64
N CYS A 125 -1.17 8.71 -0.67
CA CYS A 125 -1.56 10.03 -1.19
C CYS A 125 -1.32 10.25 -2.69
N ARG A 126 -0.71 9.27 -3.37
CA ARG A 126 -0.39 9.30 -4.81
C ARG A 126 0.49 10.46 -5.29
N LYS A 127 1.04 11.28 -4.39
CA LYS A 127 2.03 12.29 -4.77
C LYS A 127 3.31 11.63 -5.27
N SER A 128 3.85 12.16 -6.35
CA SER A 128 5.09 11.70 -6.95
C SER A 128 6.27 12.00 -6.04
N VAL A 129 7.20 11.05 -5.99
CA VAL A 129 8.41 11.06 -5.17
C VAL A 129 9.59 11.00 -6.12
N GLY A 130 10.41 12.05 -6.13
CA GLY A 130 11.61 12.18 -6.97
C GLY A 130 12.87 11.56 -6.38
N ILE A 131 12.72 10.56 -5.50
CA ILE A 131 13.84 9.84 -4.90
C ILE A 131 13.98 8.52 -5.64
N HIS A 132 15.15 8.22 -6.17
CA HIS A 132 15.39 6.92 -6.79
C HIS A 132 15.13 5.78 -5.78
N PRO A 133 14.45 4.68 -6.17
CA PRO A 133 14.07 3.61 -5.24
C PRO A 133 15.24 3.02 -4.43
N SER A 134 16.41 2.86 -5.04
CA SER A 134 17.62 2.36 -4.36
C SER A 134 18.30 3.39 -3.45
N SER A 135 17.91 4.67 -3.54
CA SER A 135 18.42 5.76 -2.70
C SER A 135 17.55 6.00 -1.46
N LEU A 136 16.45 5.25 -1.29
CA LEU A 136 15.63 5.29 -0.09
C LEU A 136 16.44 4.82 1.12
N THR A 137 16.56 5.69 2.12
CA THR A 137 17.35 5.43 3.32
C THR A 137 16.49 5.59 4.57
N TYR A 138 16.76 4.75 5.57
CA TYR A 138 16.13 4.89 6.87
C TYR A 138 16.73 6.09 7.60
N LYS A 139 15.91 7.12 7.78
CA LYS A 139 16.25 8.32 8.55
C LYS A 139 15.22 8.52 9.65
N CYS A 140 15.58 9.31 10.66
CA CYS A 140 14.62 9.72 11.66
C CYS A 140 13.47 10.53 11.04
N MET A 141 12.37 10.67 11.78
CA MET A 141 11.15 11.31 11.26
C MET A 141 11.34 12.75 10.73
N CYS A 142 12.35 13.49 11.21
CA CYS A 142 12.70 14.81 10.68
C CYS A 142 13.81 14.80 9.61
N GLY A 143 14.37 13.64 9.28
CA GLY A 143 15.42 13.47 8.25
C GLY A 143 16.85 13.77 8.70
N ARG A 144 17.06 14.21 9.95
CA ARG A 144 18.37 14.65 10.47
C ARG A 144 19.39 13.52 10.63
N VAL A 145 18.97 12.39 11.21
CA VAL A 145 19.85 11.29 11.59
C VAL A 145 19.53 10.07 10.75
N THR A 146 20.53 9.51 10.07
CA THR A 146 20.42 8.22 9.39
C THR A 146 20.48 7.09 10.41
N ALA A 147 19.60 6.08 10.26
CA ALA A 147 19.50 4.93 11.15
C ALA A 147 19.48 5.31 12.66
N PRO A 148 18.48 6.10 13.11
CA PRO A 148 18.40 6.49 14.51
C PRO A 148 18.31 5.26 15.42
N LYS A 149 19.08 5.27 16.51
CA LYS A 149 18.99 4.25 17.55
C LYS A 149 17.73 4.48 18.39
N PRO A 150 17.04 3.43 18.87
CA PRO A 150 15.97 3.56 19.84
C PRO A 150 16.48 4.27 21.11
N LEU A 151 15.71 5.23 21.62
CA LEU A 151 16.02 5.99 22.82
C LEU A 151 14.83 5.92 23.79
N ALA A 152 15.11 5.68 25.07
CA ALA A 152 14.07 5.64 26.10
C ALA A 152 13.37 7.00 26.22
N GLY A 153 12.04 6.99 26.31
CA GLY A 153 11.22 8.21 26.41
C GLY A 153 11.15 9.05 25.13
N VAL A 154 11.62 8.54 23.99
CA VAL A 154 11.51 9.19 22.68
C VAL A 154 10.66 8.29 21.77
N THR A 155 9.72 8.89 21.04
CA THR A 155 8.90 8.17 20.07
C THR A 155 9.78 7.36 19.11
N PRO A 156 9.42 6.08 18.82
CA PRO A 156 10.18 5.26 17.90
C PRO A 156 10.49 5.98 16.58
N HIS A 157 11.67 5.69 16.04
CA HIS A 157 12.20 6.30 14.81
C HIS A 157 12.47 7.82 14.90
N CYS A 158 12.32 8.46 16.05
CA CYS A 158 12.74 9.84 16.29
C CYS A 158 14.15 9.90 16.91
N CYS A 159 14.90 10.97 16.63
CA CYS A 159 16.27 11.12 17.14
C CYS A 159 16.39 11.90 18.45
N GLY A 160 15.28 12.39 19.02
CA GLY A 160 15.25 13.16 20.27
C GLY A 160 15.82 14.59 20.19
N GLN A 161 16.50 14.95 19.10
CA GLN A 161 17.04 16.29 18.85
C GLN A 161 15.95 17.28 18.43
N PRO A 162 16.19 18.60 18.50
CA PRO A 162 15.29 19.60 17.92
C PRO A 162 14.94 19.26 16.47
N CYS A 163 13.67 19.44 16.09
CA CYS A 163 13.19 19.09 14.75
C CYS A 163 13.98 19.84 13.69
N LEU A 164 14.47 19.15 12.65
CA LEU A 164 15.18 19.78 11.52
C LEU A 164 14.30 20.75 10.72
N ARG A 165 12.97 20.66 10.86
CA ARG A 165 11.99 21.55 10.24
C ARG A 165 11.75 22.83 11.06
N GLU A 166 12.52 23.05 12.13
CA GLU A 166 12.55 24.27 12.95
C GLU A 166 11.20 24.70 13.55
N CYS A 167 10.31 23.74 13.81
CA CYS A 167 8.97 23.99 14.35
C CYS A 167 8.92 24.27 15.86
N GLY A 168 10.06 24.25 16.56
CA GLY A 168 10.15 24.44 18.01
C GLY A 168 9.92 23.18 18.87
N ASN A 169 9.51 22.07 18.27
CA ASN A 169 9.40 20.76 18.95
C ASN A 169 10.67 19.91 18.74
N LYS A 170 10.82 18.86 19.56
CA LYS A 170 11.77 17.77 19.29
C LYS A 170 11.37 16.99 18.03
N CYS A 171 12.26 16.16 17.49
CA CYS A 171 11.94 15.27 16.37
C CYS A 171 10.65 14.49 16.66
N HIS A 172 9.68 14.59 15.76
CA HIS A 172 8.34 14.04 15.88
C HIS A 172 7.91 13.42 14.54
N PRO A 173 7.05 12.39 14.53
CA PRO A 173 6.37 11.95 13.31
C PRO A 173 5.35 13.00 12.86
N GLY A 174 4.82 12.90 11.65
CA GLY A 174 3.74 13.80 11.23
C GLY A 174 4.18 15.23 10.88
N PRO A 175 3.19 16.10 10.57
CA PRO A 175 3.40 17.49 10.20
C PRO A 175 3.89 18.33 11.40
N CYS A 176 4.57 19.42 11.09
CA CYS A 176 4.90 20.44 12.09
C CYS A 176 3.70 21.38 12.27
N SER A 177 3.27 21.63 13.51
CA SER A 177 2.35 22.73 13.78
C SER A 177 3.04 24.05 13.41
N ARG A 178 2.42 24.83 12.51
CA ARG A 178 2.96 26.15 12.17
C ARG A 178 2.93 27.03 13.42
N LYS A 179 4.07 27.57 13.82
CA LYS A 179 4.11 28.65 14.82
C LYS A 179 3.42 29.87 14.22
N HIS A 180 2.33 30.31 14.83
CA HIS A 180 1.86 31.68 14.66
C HIS A 180 2.80 32.57 15.48
N TYR A 181 3.50 33.48 14.81
CA TYR A 181 4.15 34.63 15.46
C TYR A 181 3.20 35.81 15.42
#